data_AF-A0A0N1P0Q9-F1
#
_entry.id   AF-A0A0N1P0Q9-F1
#
_cell.length_a   1.000
_cell.length_b   1.000
_cell.length_c   1.000
_cell.angle_alpha   90.00
_cell.angle_beta   90.00
_cell.angle_gamma   90.00
#
_symmetry.space_group_name_H-M   'P 1'
#
loop_
_entity.id
_entity.type
_entity.pdbx_description
1 polymer ?
#
loop_
_entity_poly.entity_id
_entity_poly.type
_entity_poly.pdbx_seq_one_letter_code
_entity_poly.pdbx_strand_id
1 'polypeptide(L)'
;MAIEDLMNTRIRYHYTAGLDWEFEMWYRSPERVVYRMITGKLAGRVNYVRAWYQEIVPKRIYKISWLEGRRNCVPIPTEEVFTPVRVTETGTVVSQTIDLETKKVWSFAAFSKGHHKVRGYCEHVMKSKLNNRPLIAEKIIPTFAVGCRRLTPGLGFLEALTEPNVEFVGTEIKSIDETGILLENGRKVDLDVLVCATGFNAAHAPPFPVTGVNSLSMAAQFQPFPKTYLSMMMSGFPNYFCVLGPNSLIGTGSLSMMLEAQVDYITKCIRKLQRENIRSMEPNAERVSEFSDYIDRYFKKTVYKNGCRSWYLSDGGTGPRVIGLWPGSCLHAIETFRSPRWEDYNYEYEKDEQGKAISHLAWLGEGYTHTQAHGTGDLAFYLEPEYNDVPAAPFPEKIRMYELRPYSY
;
A
#
# COMPACT_ATOMS: atom_id res chain seq x y z
N MET A 1 -27.81 3.24 -21.95
CA MET A 1 -26.40 3.06 -22.39
C MET A 1 -25.87 1.78 -21.74
N ALA A 2 -24.97 1.01 -22.36
CA ALA A 2 -24.32 -0.07 -21.61
C ALA A 2 -23.43 0.54 -20.50
N ILE A 3 -23.26 -0.15 -19.36
CA ILE A 3 -22.44 0.35 -18.24
C ILE A 3 -21.02 0.66 -18.70
N GLU A 4 -20.48 -0.18 -19.57
CA GLU A 4 -19.14 -0.05 -20.15
C GLU A 4 -18.99 1.23 -20.98
N ASP A 5 -20.03 1.62 -21.72
CA ASP A 5 -20.03 2.85 -22.53
C ASP A 5 -20.09 4.11 -21.66
N LEU A 6 -20.89 4.09 -20.58
CA LEU A 6 -20.94 5.19 -19.61
C LEU A 6 -19.59 5.35 -18.89
N MET A 7 -18.91 4.23 -18.60
CA MET A 7 -17.57 4.22 -17.99
C MET A 7 -16.47 4.78 -18.90
N ASN A 8 -16.68 4.74 -20.21
CA ASN A 8 -15.72 5.23 -21.21
C ASN A 8 -15.99 6.67 -21.65
N THR A 9 -17.12 7.26 -21.30
CA THR A 9 -17.50 8.62 -21.70
C THR A 9 -16.85 9.64 -20.75
N ARG A 10 -15.64 10.12 -21.09
CA ARG A 10 -14.90 11.09 -20.28
C ARG A 10 -15.40 12.52 -20.54
N ILE A 11 -16.25 13.04 -19.65
CA ILE A 11 -16.51 14.48 -19.56
C ILE A 11 -16.01 14.97 -18.20
N ARG A 12 -14.88 15.67 -18.17
CA ARG A 12 -14.28 16.19 -16.93
C ARG A 12 -14.84 17.58 -16.64
N TYR A 13 -15.54 17.73 -15.51
CA TYR A 13 -15.87 19.04 -14.94
C TYR A 13 -15.17 19.19 -13.59
N HIS A 14 -14.48 20.30 -13.38
CA HIS A 14 -13.95 20.69 -12.08
C HIS A 14 -14.98 21.54 -11.34
N TYR A 15 -15.43 21.10 -10.17
CA TYR A 15 -16.33 21.87 -9.32
C TYR A 15 -15.68 22.09 -7.95
N THR A 16 -15.36 23.35 -7.65
CA THR A 16 -14.72 23.77 -6.39
C THR A 16 -15.71 24.61 -5.56
N ALA A 17 -16.60 23.96 -4.80
CA ALA A 17 -17.46 24.65 -3.83
C ALA A 17 -16.76 24.83 -2.47
N GLY A 18 -15.63 25.54 -2.45
CA GLY A 18 -14.96 25.99 -1.21
C GLY A 18 -14.42 24.88 -0.28
N LEU A 19 -14.48 23.61 -0.69
CA LEU A 19 -13.99 22.45 0.03
C LEU A 19 -13.19 21.63 -1.00
N ASP A 20 -11.87 21.55 -0.85
CA ASP A 20 -10.88 20.93 -1.76
C ASP A 20 -11.17 19.44 -2.11
N TRP A 21 -12.20 19.16 -2.92
CA TRP A 21 -12.57 17.83 -3.41
C TRP A 21 -12.71 17.84 -4.94
N GLU A 22 -12.15 16.84 -5.60
CA GLU A 22 -12.29 16.62 -7.05
C GLU A 22 -13.29 15.48 -7.33
N PHE A 23 -14.30 15.79 -8.13
CA PHE A 23 -15.32 14.87 -8.62
C PHE A 23 -15.15 14.71 -10.14
N GLU A 24 -15.27 13.48 -10.67
CA GLU A 24 -15.52 13.25 -12.10
C GLU A 24 -17.02 13.11 -12.28
N MET A 25 -17.66 14.07 -12.93
CA MET A 25 -19.08 13.97 -13.26
C MET A 25 -19.24 13.20 -14.57
N TRP A 26 -19.85 12.03 -14.52
CA TRP A 26 -19.96 11.13 -15.68
C TRP A 26 -21.26 11.39 -16.47
N TYR A 27 -22.29 11.96 -15.84
CA TYR A 27 -23.54 12.37 -16.49
C TYR A 27 -24.22 13.52 -15.74
N ARG A 28 -24.85 14.45 -16.47
CA ARG A 28 -25.66 15.55 -15.92
C ARG A 28 -26.93 15.74 -16.75
N SER A 29 -28.09 15.73 -16.08
CA SER A 29 -29.36 16.25 -16.61
C SER A 29 -29.83 17.44 -15.75
N PRO A 30 -30.91 18.17 -16.14
CA PRO A 30 -31.49 19.23 -15.32
C PRO A 30 -31.95 18.76 -13.92
N GLU A 31 -32.21 17.46 -13.76
CA GLU A 31 -32.79 16.89 -12.53
C GLU A 31 -31.82 16.01 -11.74
N ARG A 32 -30.72 15.51 -12.35
CA ARG A 32 -29.83 14.52 -11.71
C ARG A 32 -28.36 14.61 -12.14
N VAL A 33 -27.47 14.09 -11.29
CA VAL A 33 -26.02 14.07 -11.51
C VAL A 33 -25.46 12.69 -11.14
N VAL A 34 -24.71 12.06 -12.05
CA VAL A 34 -23.90 10.87 -11.77
C VAL A 34 -22.46 11.30 -11.61
N TYR A 35 -21.84 11.01 -10.46
CA TYR A 35 -20.45 11.34 -10.20
C TYR A 35 -19.64 10.12 -9.74
N ARG A 36 -18.40 10.06 -10.21
CA ARG A 36 -17.33 9.29 -9.63
C ARG A 36 -16.51 10.21 -8.75
N MET A 37 -16.32 9.84 -7.48
CA MET A 37 -15.37 10.57 -6.63
C MET A 37 -13.95 10.18 -7.04
N ILE A 38 -13.14 11.15 -7.48
CA ILE A 38 -11.75 10.90 -7.87
C ILE A 38 -10.88 10.96 -6.61
N THR A 39 -10.83 12.10 -5.90
CA THR A 39 -10.02 12.30 -4.69
C THR A 39 -10.26 13.67 -4.06
N GLY A 40 -10.04 13.83 -2.75
CA GLY A 40 -9.70 15.11 -2.10
C GLY A 40 -8.37 14.96 -1.37
N LYS A 41 -7.80 16.02 -0.76
CA LYS A 41 -6.46 16.08 -0.11
C LYS A 41 -6.14 15.01 0.98
N LEU A 42 -6.99 14.00 1.18
CA LEU A 42 -6.80 12.86 2.09
C LEU A 42 -7.24 11.51 1.46
N ALA A 43 -7.44 11.43 0.15
CA ALA A 43 -8.04 10.27 -0.53
C ALA A 43 -7.08 9.09 -0.78
N GLY A 44 -6.29 8.75 0.22
CA GLY A 44 -5.47 7.53 0.26
C GLY A 44 -5.91 6.50 1.32
N ARG A 45 -6.97 6.76 2.10
CA ARG A 45 -7.35 5.87 3.22
C ARG A 45 -8.85 5.77 3.43
N VAL A 46 -9.55 5.09 2.54
CA VAL A 46 -10.87 4.53 2.88
C VAL A 46 -11.00 3.17 2.21
N ASN A 47 -11.36 2.18 3.03
CA ASN A 47 -11.85 0.88 2.60
C ASN A 47 -13.10 1.07 1.74
N TYR A 48 -12.95 1.31 0.44
CA TYR A 48 -14.07 1.43 -0.51
C TYR A 48 -14.55 0.07 -1.04
N VAL A 49 -14.24 -1.03 -0.35
CA VAL A 49 -15.03 -2.26 -0.54
C VAL A 49 -16.35 -2.04 0.20
N ARG A 50 -17.28 -1.34 -0.49
CA ARG A 50 -18.65 -1.00 -0.07
C ARG A 50 -18.80 0.10 1.01
N ALA A 51 -18.26 1.29 0.79
CA ALA A 51 -18.84 2.48 1.43
C ALA A 51 -20.00 2.97 0.56
N TRP A 52 -21.22 2.84 1.08
CA TRP A 52 -22.44 3.39 0.48
C TRP A 52 -22.91 4.64 1.26
N TYR A 53 -23.70 5.45 0.55
CA TYR A 53 -24.66 6.48 0.99
C TYR A 53 -24.28 7.37 2.17
N GLN A 54 -24.01 8.65 1.86
CA GLN A 54 -24.48 9.75 2.70
C GLN A 54 -25.89 10.09 2.26
N GLU A 55 -26.84 10.14 3.20
CA GLU A 55 -28.08 10.87 2.99
C GLU A 55 -27.70 12.36 2.85
N ILE A 56 -27.74 12.89 1.63
CA ILE A 56 -27.55 14.33 1.39
C ILE A 56 -28.90 15.00 1.70
N VAL A 57 -29.16 15.24 2.97
CA VAL A 57 -30.15 16.25 3.35
C VAL A 57 -29.45 17.61 3.21
N PRO A 58 -30.05 18.61 2.53
CA PRO A 58 -29.48 19.95 2.49
C PRO A 58 -29.09 20.41 3.90
N LYS A 59 -27.80 20.71 4.09
CA LYS A 59 -27.18 21.29 5.31
C LYS A 59 -26.78 20.35 6.46
N ARG A 60 -26.71 19.02 6.32
CA ARG A 60 -26.05 18.15 7.32
C ARG A 60 -25.23 17.03 6.69
N ILE A 61 -23.94 16.94 7.04
CA ILE A 61 -23.05 15.81 6.74
C ILE A 61 -22.62 15.18 8.07
N TYR A 62 -22.79 13.87 8.23
CA TYR A 62 -22.24 13.15 9.37
C TYR A 62 -20.78 12.76 9.10
N LYS A 63 -19.88 13.23 9.96
CA LYS A 63 -18.43 12.99 9.92
C LYS A 63 -18.15 11.58 10.47
N ILE A 64 -17.77 10.63 9.61
CA ILE A 64 -17.06 9.43 10.07
C ILE A 64 -15.58 9.79 10.19
N SER A 65 -15.19 10.28 11.36
CA SER A 65 -13.80 10.53 11.71
C SER A 65 -13.14 9.24 12.20
N TRP A 66 -11.95 8.94 11.68
CA TRP A 66 -11.02 7.95 12.24
C TRP A 66 -10.35 8.41 13.56
N LEU A 67 -10.87 9.45 14.22
CA LEU A 67 -10.27 10.03 15.44
C LEU A 67 -11.28 10.41 16.53
N GLU A 68 -12.46 9.78 16.59
CA GLU A 68 -13.34 9.95 17.76
C GLU A 68 -13.59 8.63 18.48
N GLY A 69 -12.97 8.51 19.66
CA GLY A 69 -13.41 7.65 20.76
C GLY A 69 -12.79 6.26 20.84
N ARG A 70 -11.89 6.07 21.81
CA ARG A 70 -11.37 4.80 22.34
C ARG A 70 -12.46 3.79 22.82
N ARG A 71 -13.75 3.97 22.53
CA ARG A 71 -14.85 3.35 23.30
C ARG A 71 -15.58 2.18 22.63
N ASN A 72 -15.45 1.94 21.33
CA ASN A 72 -16.25 0.90 20.63
C ASN A 72 -15.42 -0.19 19.94
N CYS A 73 -14.13 -0.32 20.27
CA CYS A 73 -13.42 -1.56 19.95
C CYS A 73 -13.95 -2.64 20.88
N VAL A 74 -14.84 -3.51 20.39
CA VAL A 74 -15.09 -4.78 21.08
C VAL A 74 -13.74 -5.50 21.15
N PRO A 75 -13.16 -5.72 22.34
CA PRO A 75 -11.93 -6.48 22.46
C PRO A 75 -12.25 -7.87 21.94
N ILE A 76 -11.56 -8.32 20.89
CA ILE A 76 -11.50 -9.75 20.61
C ILE A 76 -10.77 -10.34 21.82
N PRO A 77 -11.33 -11.34 22.53
CA PRO A 77 -10.67 -11.95 23.69
C PRO A 77 -9.24 -12.33 23.31
N THR A 78 -8.27 -11.68 23.94
CA THR A 78 -6.86 -11.76 23.57
C THR A 78 -6.28 -13.15 23.80
N GLU A 79 -6.89 -13.94 24.68
CA GLU A 79 -6.32 -15.21 25.13
C GLU A 79 -6.83 -16.44 24.34
N GLU A 80 -8.02 -16.38 23.74
CA GLU A 80 -8.59 -17.53 23.01
C GLU A 80 -8.22 -17.56 21.51
N VAL A 81 -7.83 -16.41 20.94
CA VAL A 81 -7.59 -16.27 19.48
C VAL A 81 -6.17 -15.78 19.16
N PHE A 82 -5.48 -15.11 20.10
CA PHE A 82 -4.14 -14.54 19.87
C PHE A 82 -3.09 -15.32 20.64
N THR A 83 -2.48 -16.31 19.99
CA THR A 83 -1.18 -16.80 20.44
C THR A 83 -0.10 -15.81 20.00
N PRO A 84 0.90 -15.48 20.84
CA PRO A 84 2.12 -14.83 20.39
C PRO A 84 2.83 -15.77 19.42
N VAL A 85 2.56 -15.60 18.13
CA VAL A 85 3.10 -16.46 17.08
C VAL A 85 4.57 -16.12 16.86
N ARG A 86 5.47 -17.04 17.20
CA ARG A 86 6.83 -17.03 16.63
C ARG A 86 6.70 -17.36 15.14
N VAL A 87 7.29 -16.51 14.28
CA VAL A 87 7.29 -16.66 12.81
C VAL A 87 8.23 -17.82 12.37
N THR A 88 8.18 -18.95 13.07
CA THR A 88 8.94 -20.17 12.75
C THR A 88 8.08 -21.18 11.99
N GLU A 89 6.76 -21.01 11.99
CA GLU A 89 5.82 -21.80 11.20
C GLU A 89 5.34 -20.99 9.99
N THR A 90 5.06 -21.66 8.88
CA THR A 90 4.77 -21.14 7.53
C THR A 90 3.48 -20.29 7.40
N GLY A 91 3.14 -19.47 8.39
CA GLY A 91 1.95 -18.65 8.46
C GLY A 91 2.11 -17.30 7.78
N THR A 92 1.02 -16.80 7.18
CA THR A 92 0.93 -15.40 6.75
C THR A 92 0.45 -14.57 7.93
N VAL A 93 1.15 -13.49 8.27
CA VAL A 93 0.62 -12.47 9.18
C VAL A 93 -0.42 -11.68 8.41
N VAL A 94 -1.67 -11.63 8.90
CA VAL A 94 -2.81 -11.03 8.16
C VAL A 94 -3.42 -9.80 8.83
N SER A 95 -3.07 -9.50 10.08
CA SER A 95 -3.22 -8.18 10.68
C SER A 95 -2.17 -7.94 11.75
N GLN A 96 -1.87 -6.68 12.05
CA GLN A 96 -1.02 -6.27 13.15
C GLN A 96 -1.67 -5.09 13.86
N THR A 97 -1.83 -5.21 15.17
CA THR A 97 -2.27 -4.14 16.06
C THR A 97 -1.09 -3.72 16.90
N ILE A 98 -0.85 -2.42 16.99
CA ILE A 98 0.20 -1.87 17.85
C ILE A 98 -0.50 -1.20 19.02
N ASP A 99 -0.20 -1.67 20.22
CA ASP A 99 -0.52 -0.94 21.43
C ASP A 99 0.47 0.23 21.53
N LEU A 100 -0.04 1.46 21.43
CA LEU A 100 0.79 2.66 21.44
C LEU A 100 1.37 2.97 22.82
N GLU A 101 0.72 2.53 23.90
CA GLU A 101 1.16 2.78 25.27
C GLU A 101 2.25 1.76 25.67
N THR A 102 2.04 0.47 25.36
CA THR A 102 3.02 -0.57 25.70
C THR A 102 4.05 -0.84 24.60
N LYS A 103 3.87 -0.26 23.40
CA LYS A 103 4.66 -0.52 22.18
C LYS A 103 4.70 -1.99 21.76
N LYS A 104 3.76 -2.81 22.27
CA LYS A 104 3.66 -4.22 21.90
C LYS A 104 2.93 -4.36 20.57
N VAL A 105 3.49 -5.17 19.67
CA VAL A 105 2.87 -5.53 18.40
C VAL A 105 2.12 -6.85 18.57
N TRP A 106 0.80 -6.79 18.51
CA TRP A 106 -0.08 -7.95 18.43
C TRP A 106 -0.29 -8.31 16.97
N SER A 107 0.34 -9.39 16.53
CA SER A 107 0.14 -9.89 15.16
C SER A 107 -0.99 -10.91 15.16
N PHE A 108 -2.01 -10.67 14.35
CA PHE A 108 -2.99 -11.67 13.97
C PHE A 108 -2.47 -12.39 12.73
N ALA A 109 -2.09 -13.65 12.89
CA ALA A 109 -1.68 -14.50 11.78
C ALA A 109 -2.85 -15.41 11.37
N ALA A 110 -3.29 -15.34 10.11
CA ALA A 110 -4.06 -16.42 9.53
C ALA A 110 -3.07 -17.33 8.80
N PHE A 111 -2.78 -18.44 9.45
CA PHE A 111 -1.91 -19.47 8.89
C PHE A 111 -2.55 -20.10 7.66
N SER A 112 -1.76 -20.38 6.62
CA SER A 112 -2.21 -21.20 5.48
C SER A 112 -2.78 -22.56 5.91
N LYS A 113 -2.30 -23.13 7.03
CA LYS A 113 -2.82 -24.38 7.62
C LYS A 113 -3.87 -24.19 8.74
N GLY A 114 -4.08 -22.96 9.22
CA GLY A 114 -4.94 -22.65 10.39
C GLY A 114 -6.07 -21.67 10.11
N HIS A 115 -6.18 -21.16 8.88
CA HIS A 115 -7.16 -20.14 8.52
C HIS A 115 -8.61 -20.60 8.67
N HIS A 116 -8.88 -21.91 8.69
CA HIS A 116 -10.23 -22.45 8.82
C HIS A 116 -10.87 -22.11 10.19
N LYS A 117 -10.10 -22.19 11.28
CA LYS A 117 -10.60 -21.85 12.63
C LYS A 117 -10.90 -20.36 12.74
N VAL A 118 -9.97 -19.54 12.26
CA VAL A 118 -10.11 -18.08 12.17
C VAL A 118 -11.31 -17.70 11.30
N ARG A 119 -11.47 -18.36 10.16
CA ARG A 119 -12.61 -18.15 9.27
C ARG A 119 -13.92 -18.47 9.99
N GLY A 120 -14.03 -19.61 10.68
CA GLY A 120 -15.21 -19.97 11.44
C GLY A 120 -15.60 -18.92 12.50
N TYR A 121 -14.62 -18.37 13.21
CA TYR A 121 -14.86 -17.26 14.14
C TYR A 121 -15.36 -16.00 13.43
N CYS A 122 -14.69 -15.57 12.35
CA CYS A 122 -15.13 -14.41 11.56
C CYS A 122 -16.55 -14.61 11.00
N GLU A 123 -16.86 -15.79 10.50
CA GLU A 123 -18.20 -16.15 9.98
C GLU A 123 -19.26 -16.04 11.09
N HIS A 124 -18.97 -16.56 12.29
CA HIS A 124 -19.87 -16.46 13.44
C HIS A 124 -20.14 -15.00 13.81
N VAL A 125 -19.09 -14.19 13.95
CA VAL A 125 -19.21 -12.76 14.26
C VAL A 125 -19.99 -12.01 13.18
N MET A 126 -19.73 -12.31 11.90
CA MET A 126 -20.46 -11.69 10.79
C MET A 126 -21.94 -12.03 10.82
N LYS A 127 -22.30 -13.31 11.03
CA LYS A 127 -23.71 -13.75 11.13
C LYS A 127 -24.44 -13.09 12.31
N SER A 128 -23.76 -13.01 13.46
CA SER A 128 -24.29 -12.34 14.65
C SER A 128 -24.59 -10.86 14.40
N LYS A 129 -23.63 -10.11 13.83
CA LYS A 129 -23.80 -8.67 13.51
C LYS A 129 -24.84 -8.39 12.43
N LEU A 130 -25.11 -9.35 11.55
CA LEU A 130 -26.19 -9.27 10.56
C LEU A 130 -27.58 -9.57 11.16
N ASN A 131 -27.70 -9.66 12.48
CA ASN A 131 -28.93 -10.01 13.20
C ASN A 131 -29.62 -11.25 12.60
N ASN A 132 -28.81 -12.25 12.22
CA ASN A 132 -29.27 -13.48 11.56
C ASN A 132 -30.12 -13.25 10.29
N ARG A 133 -29.75 -12.32 9.40
CA ARG A 133 -30.28 -12.25 8.01
C ARG A 133 -29.54 -13.23 7.08
N PRO A 134 -30.01 -14.49 6.91
CA PRO A 134 -29.21 -15.55 6.26
C PRO A 134 -28.92 -15.27 4.78
N LEU A 135 -29.86 -14.66 4.06
CA LEU A 135 -29.72 -14.35 2.63
C LEU A 135 -28.60 -13.32 2.37
N ILE A 136 -28.43 -12.34 3.27
CA ILE A 136 -27.33 -11.38 3.18
C ILE A 136 -26.02 -12.08 3.53
N ALA A 137 -26.02 -12.87 4.60
CA ALA A 137 -24.85 -13.62 5.06
C ALA A 137 -24.28 -14.52 3.96
N GLU A 138 -25.13 -15.26 3.25
CA GLU A 138 -24.73 -16.13 2.13
C GLU A 138 -23.99 -15.36 1.01
N LYS A 139 -24.37 -14.10 0.77
CA LYS A 139 -23.78 -13.28 -0.31
C LYS A 139 -22.54 -12.52 0.09
N ILE A 140 -22.38 -12.15 1.36
CA ILE A 140 -21.28 -11.26 1.78
C ILE A 140 -20.16 -11.96 2.54
N ILE A 141 -20.42 -13.14 3.11
CA ILE A 141 -19.42 -13.92 3.82
C ILE A 141 -18.45 -14.52 2.79
N PRO A 142 -17.15 -14.18 2.83
CA PRO A 142 -16.19 -14.68 1.85
C PRO A 142 -15.94 -16.19 1.94
N THR A 143 -15.76 -16.83 0.78
CA THR A 143 -15.39 -18.24 0.67
C THR A 143 -13.88 -18.50 0.66
N PHE A 144 -13.07 -17.44 0.57
CA PHE A 144 -11.61 -17.51 0.52
C PHE A 144 -10.96 -17.38 1.91
N ALA A 145 -9.65 -17.63 1.99
CA ALA A 145 -8.90 -17.55 3.25
C ALA A 145 -8.88 -16.13 3.85
N VAL A 146 -9.04 -16.02 5.18
CA VAL A 146 -8.92 -14.74 5.90
C VAL A 146 -7.53 -14.15 5.66
N GLY A 147 -7.48 -12.86 5.29
CA GLY A 147 -6.23 -12.17 4.95
C GLY A 147 -5.78 -12.29 3.49
N CYS A 148 -6.45 -13.10 2.66
CA CYS A 148 -6.19 -13.10 1.21
C CYS A 148 -6.43 -11.71 0.59
N ARG A 149 -7.30 -10.92 1.22
CA ARG A 149 -7.46 -9.47 1.04
C ARG A 149 -7.25 -8.77 2.38
N ARG A 150 -6.95 -7.47 2.36
CA ARG A 150 -6.96 -6.63 3.56
C ARG A 150 -8.29 -6.80 4.30
N LEU A 151 -8.22 -6.93 5.63
CA LEU A 151 -9.41 -7.16 6.45
C LEU A 151 -10.38 -5.98 6.35
N THR A 152 -11.61 -6.33 5.96
CA THR A 152 -12.79 -5.48 5.81
C THR A 152 -14.00 -6.33 6.21
N PRO A 153 -15.14 -5.75 6.62
CA PRO A 153 -15.50 -4.33 6.58
C PRO A 153 -15.08 -3.54 7.83
N GLY A 154 -15.22 -2.22 7.77
CA GLY A 154 -15.02 -1.33 8.92
C GLY A 154 -16.13 -1.46 9.96
N LEU A 155 -15.94 -0.80 11.11
CA LEU A 155 -16.93 -0.75 12.19
C LEU A 155 -18.29 -0.23 11.69
N GLY A 156 -19.38 -0.85 12.11
CA GLY A 156 -20.76 -0.43 11.80
C GLY A 156 -21.31 -0.91 10.45
N PHE A 157 -20.48 -1.47 9.56
CA PHE A 157 -20.94 -1.87 8.22
C PHE A 157 -21.97 -3.01 8.25
N LEU A 158 -21.73 -4.04 9.07
CA LEU A 158 -22.60 -5.22 9.09
C LEU A 158 -23.94 -4.89 9.74
N GLU A 159 -23.91 -4.06 10.77
CA GLU A 159 -25.08 -3.53 11.46
C GLU A 159 -25.92 -2.65 10.52
N ALA A 160 -25.28 -1.80 9.72
CA ALA A 160 -25.97 -0.94 8.74
C ALA A 160 -26.77 -1.74 7.70
N LEU A 161 -26.33 -2.96 7.34
CA LEU A 161 -27.09 -3.83 6.42
C LEU A 161 -28.41 -4.36 7.02
N THR A 162 -28.65 -4.12 8.30
CA THR A 162 -29.85 -4.56 9.02
C THR A 162 -30.86 -3.43 9.28
N GLU A 163 -30.49 -2.18 9.02
CA GLU A 163 -31.35 -1.01 9.24
C GLU A 163 -32.61 -1.03 8.35
N PRO A 164 -33.73 -0.47 8.81
CA PRO A 164 -35.01 -0.52 8.09
C PRO A 164 -35.01 0.31 6.80
N ASN A 165 -34.13 1.31 6.69
CA ASN A 165 -33.95 2.16 5.51
C ASN A 165 -32.88 1.63 4.54
N VAL A 166 -32.34 0.44 4.78
CA VAL A 166 -31.28 -0.17 3.94
C VAL A 166 -31.80 -1.43 3.28
N GLU A 167 -31.73 -1.45 1.96
CA GLU A 167 -32.00 -2.64 1.17
C GLU A 167 -30.70 -3.25 0.65
N PHE A 168 -30.51 -4.56 0.88
CA PHE A 168 -29.43 -5.32 0.28
C PHE A 168 -29.87 -5.94 -1.05
N VAL A 169 -29.28 -5.46 -2.15
CA VAL A 169 -29.50 -6.01 -3.49
C VAL A 169 -28.29 -6.84 -3.91
N GLY A 170 -28.48 -8.16 -4.02
CA GLY A 170 -27.43 -9.12 -4.42
C GLY A 170 -27.46 -9.50 -5.90
N THR A 171 -28.38 -8.95 -6.69
CA THR A 171 -28.52 -9.21 -8.12
C THR A 171 -27.62 -8.27 -8.92
N GLU A 172 -27.01 -8.76 -9.98
CA GLU A 172 -26.15 -7.95 -10.86
C GLU A 172 -26.96 -6.89 -11.62
N ILE A 173 -26.28 -5.78 -11.95
CA ILE A 173 -26.86 -4.68 -12.72
C ILE A 173 -26.71 -5.02 -14.21
N LYS A 174 -27.85 -5.07 -14.92
CA LYS A 174 -27.93 -5.30 -16.36
C LYS A 174 -27.68 -4.02 -17.15
N SER A 175 -28.34 -2.93 -16.77
CA SER A 175 -28.20 -1.64 -17.44
C SER A 175 -28.57 -0.49 -16.51
N ILE A 176 -28.24 0.73 -16.95
CA ILE A 176 -28.55 1.97 -16.26
C ILE A 176 -29.28 2.88 -17.26
N ASP A 177 -30.33 3.55 -16.80
CA ASP A 177 -31.07 4.55 -17.54
C ASP A 177 -31.18 5.87 -16.73
N GLU A 178 -31.88 6.85 -17.28
CA GLU A 178 -32.02 8.18 -16.66
C GLU A 178 -32.74 8.15 -15.30
N THR A 179 -33.50 7.09 -15.05
CA THR A 179 -34.34 6.94 -13.86
C THR A 179 -33.70 6.08 -12.77
N GLY A 180 -32.78 5.17 -13.13
CA GLY A 180 -32.06 4.35 -12.17
C GLY A 180 -31.37 3.14 -12.80
N ILE A 181 -31.46 2.00 -12.13
CA ILE A 181 -30.80 0.75 -12.55
C ILE A 181 -31.81 -0.35 -12.89
N LEU A 182 -31.49 -1.14 -13.91
CA LEU A 182 -32.17 -2.39 -14.23
C LEU A 182 -31.29 -3.56 -13.78
N LEU A 183 -31.83 -4.43 -12.94
CA LEU A 183 -31.17 -5.64 -12.48
C LEU A 183 -31.40 -6.80 -13.46
N GLU A 184 -30.53 -7.81 -13.44
CA GLU A 184 -30.64 -8.99 -14.33
C GLU A 184 -31.94 -9.78 -14.16
N ASN A 185 -32.57 -9.71 -12.98
CA ASN A 185 -33.87 -10.32 -12.73
C ASN A 185 -35.07 -9.50 -13.27
N GLY A 186 -34.81 -8.41 -13.99
CA GLY A 186 -35.83 -7.53 -14.57
C GLY A 186 -36.36 -6.46 -13.59
N ARG A 187 -35.93 -6.46 -12.33
CA ARG A 187 -36.34 -5.42 -11.37
C ARG A 187 -35.67 -4.09 -11.72
N LYS A 188 -36.50 -3.05 -11.84
CA LYS A 188 -36.04 -1.66 -11.92
C LYS A 188 -35.96 -1.05 -10.52
N VAL A 189 -34.91 -0.30 -10.26
CA VAL A 189 -34.70 0.45 -9.02
C VAL A 189 -34.43 1.89 -9.39
N ASP A 190 -35.38 2.77 -9.07
CA ASP A 190 -35.24 4.20 -9.31
C ASP A 190 -34.27 4.79 -8.29
N LEU A 191 -33.33 5.62 -8.76
CA LEU A 191 -32.28 6.21 -7.94
C LEU A 191 -32.15 7.70 -8.26
N ASP A 192 -32.08 8.54 -7.23
CA ASP A 192 -31.72 9.95 -7.40
C ASP A 192 -30.21 10.13 -7.55
N VAL A 193 -29.43 9.26 -6.91
CA VAL A 193 -27.97 9.28 -6.91
C VAL A 193 -27.41 7.85 -7.01
N LEU A 194 -26.42 7.66 -7.90
CA LEU A 194 -25.64 6.43 -8.02
C LEU A 194 -24.19 6.68 -7.63
N VAL A 195 -23.67 5.90 -6.67
CA VAL A 195 -22.29 5.98 -6.19
C VAL A 195 -21.49 4.76 -6.64
N CYS A 196 -20.47 4.98 -7.48
CA CYS A 196 -19.62 3.92 -8.03
C CYS A 196 -18.37 3.69 -7.18
N ALA A 197 -18.39 2.69 -6.29
CA ALA A 197 -17.24 2.27 -5.47
C ALA A 197 -16.40 1.16 -6.14
N THR A 198 -15.81 1.45 -7.30
CA THR A 198 -15.19 0.45 -8.22
C THR A 198 -13.78 -0.02 -7.83
N GLY A 199 -13.17 0.56 -6.79
CA GLY A 199 -11.83 0.18 -6.33
C GLY A 199 -10.69 0.85 -7.10
N PHE A 200 -9.55 0.16 -7.23
CA PHE A 200 -8.30 0.73 -7.76
C PHE A 200 -7.69 -0.14 -8.87
N ASN A 201 -7.07 0.51 -9.86
CA ASN A 201 -6.13 -0.15 -10.78
C ASN A 201 -4.71 0.08 -10.27
N ALA A 202 -4.20 -0.83 -9.45
CA ALA A 202 -2.95 -0.65 -8.70
C ALA A 202 -1.68 -1.09 -9.46
N ALA A 203 -1.81 -1.60 -10.68
CA ALA A 203 -0.74 -2.32 -11.39
C ALA A 203 -0.54 -1.82 -12.82
N HIS A 204 -0.37 -0.51 -12.98
CA HIS A 204 -0.10 0.10 -14.28
C HIS A 204 1.24 0.82 -14.29
N ALA A 205 1.87 0.86 -15.46
CA ALA A 205 3.02 1.72 -15.70
C ALA A 205 2.61 3.19 -15.48
N PRO A 206 3.57 4.11 -15.28
CA PRO A 206 3.27 5.54 -15.19
C PRO A 206 2.32 5.98 -16.32
N PRO A 207 1.36 6.87 -16.06
CA PRO A 207 0.35 7.27 -17.05
C PRO A 207 0.92 8.15 -18.18
N PHE A 208 2.23 8.36 -18.20
CA PHE A 208 2.98 9.11 -19.19
C PHE A 208 4.11 8.23 -19.76
N PRO A 209 4.55 8.47 -21.01
CA PRO A 209 5.65 7.72 -21.59
C PRO A 209 6.93 7.88 -20.79
N VAL A 210 7.57 6.75 -20.45
CA VAL A 210 8.91 6.72 -19.87
C VAL A 210 9.76 5.80 -20.73
N THR A 211 10.85 6.36 -21.26
CA THR A 211 11.79 5.69 -22.15
C THR A 211 13.13 5.54 -21.45
N GLY A 212 13.58 4.31 -21.31
CA GLY A 212 14.88 3.94 -20.75
C GLY A 212 15.98 3.90 -21.81
N VAL A 213 17.11 3.30 -21.44
CA VAL A 213 18.24 3.10 -22.37
C VAL A 213 17.82 2.25 -23.56
N ASN A 214 18.46 2.46 -24.71
CA ASN A 214 18.15 1.74 -25.95
C ASN A 214 16.65 1.82 -26.35
N SER A 215 16.01 2.96 -26.07
CA SER A 215 14.59 3.21 -26.36
C SER A 215 13.62 2.24 -25.67
N LEU A 216 14.00 1.68 -24.52
CA LEU A 216 13.19 0.73 -23.77
C LEU A 216 11.92 1.40 -23.21
N SER A 217 10.73 0.90 -23.56
CA SER A 217 9.47 1.42 -23.03
C SER A 217 9.17 0.86 -21.64
N MET A 218 8.94 1.72 -20.64
CA MET A 218 8.53 1.29 -19.31
C MET A 218 7.16 0.61 -19.32
N ALA A 219 6.24 1.08 -20.16
CA ALA A 219 4.94 0.43 -20.31
C ALA A 219 5.06 -1.03 -20.77
N ALA A 220 6.02 -1.31 -21.67
CA ALA A 220 6.32 -2.68 -22.10
C ALA A 220 6.89 -3.53 -20.96
N GLN A 221 7.69 -2.95 -20.06
CA GLN A 221 8.25 -3.66 -18.89
C GLN A 221 7.20 -4.04 -17.84
N PHE A 222 6.00 -3.49 -17.90
CA PHE A 222 4.88 -3.91 -17.05
C PHE A 222 4.13 -5.13 -17.60
N GLN A 223 4.52 -5.64 -18.77
CA GLN A 223 3.92 -6.82 -19.40
C GLN A 223 4.87 -8.02 -19.35
N PRO A 224 4.39 -9.24 -19.01
CA PRO A 224 3.05 -9.55 -18.50
C PRO A 224 2.82 -9.06 -17.05
N PHE A 225 3.89 -8.70 -16.36
CA PHE A 225 3.88 -8.07 -15.04
C PHE A 225 5.21 -7.34 -14.84
N PRO A 226 5.24 -6.30 -13.99
CA PRO A 226 6.46 -5.57 -13.70
C PRO A 226 7.49 -6.43 -12.93
N LYS A 227 8.76 -6.17 -13.20
CA LYS A 227 9.89 -6.63 -12.38
C LYS A 227 10.67 -5.41 -11.90
N THR A 228 10.90 -5.34 -10.60
CA THR A 228 11.58 -4.22 -9.95
C THR A 228 12.74 -4.74 -9.11
N TYR A 229 13.65 -3.86 -8.72
CA TYR A 229 14.56 -4.09 -7.62
C TYR A 229 14.02 -3.34 -6.39
N LEU A 230 13.76 -4.09 -5.32
CA LEU A 230 13.25 -3.59 -4.03
C LEU A 230 12.03 -2.66 -4.16
N SER A 231 11.19 -2.87 -5.18
CA SER A 231 9.97 -2.10 -5.47
C SER A 231 10.16 -0.63 -5.86
N MET A 232 11.40 -0.15 -5.96
CA MET A 232 11.70 1.26 -6.16
C MET A 232 12.37 1.57 -7.50
N MET A 233 13.08 0.60 -8.09
CA MET A 233 13.90 0.80 -9.29
C MET A 233 13.66 -0.31 -10.32
N MET A 234 14.03 -0.05 -11.57
CA MET A 234 13.94 -1.01 -12.69
C MET A 234 15.25 -0.96 -13.50
N SER A 235 15.72 -2.13 -13.97
CA SER A 235 16.89 -2.17 -14.85
C SER A 235 16.55 -1.62 -16.23
N GLY A 236 17.50 -0.91 -16.86
CA GLY A 236 17.31 -0.20 -18.11
C GLY A 236 16.76 1.22 -17.96
N PHE A 237 16.53 1.67 -16.72
CA PHE A 237 16.05 3.02 -16.39
C PHE A 237 16.98 3.65 -15.35
N PRO A 238 18.18 4.09 -15.76
CA PRO A 238 19.14 4.73 -14.86
C PRO A 238 18.54 5.99 -14.24
N ASN A 239 18.87 6.22 -12.96
CA ASN A 239 18.37 7.33 -12.14
C ASN A 239 16.83 7.38 -11.97
N TYR A 240 16.11 6.34 -12.38
CA TYR A 240 14.68 6.21 -12.11
C TYR A 240 14.44 5.62 -10.72
N PHE A 241 13.73 6.38 -9.89
CA PHE A 241 13.23 5.94 -8.59
C PHE A 241 11.73 6.19 -8.52
N CYS A 242 11.00 5.26 -7.91
CA CYS A 242 9.59 5.41 -7.61
C CYS A 242 9.28 5.00 -6.18
N VAL A 243 8.27 5.65 -5.63
CA VAL A 243 7.65 5.29 -4.35
C VAL A 243 6.28 4.70 -4.69
N LEU A 244 5.81 3.72 -3.91
CA LEU A 244 4.61 2.96 -4.24
C LEU A 244 4.69 2.18 -5.57
N GLY A 245 5.89 1.77 -5.98
CA GLY A 245 6.08 0.92 -7.16
C GLY A 245 5.56 -0.51 -6.98
N PRO A 246 5.69 -1.37 -8.01
CA PRO A 246 5.32 -2.78 -7.91
C PRO A 246 5.94 -3.49 -6.70
N ASN A 247 5.14 -4.31 -6.03
CA ASN A 247 5.51 -5.02 -4.79
C ASN A 247 5.87 -4.12 -3.59
N SER A 248 5.46 -2.84 -3.57
CA SER A 248 5.76 -1.92 -2.46
C SER A 248 4.70 -1.86 -1.36
N LEU A 249 3.47 -2.33 -1.63
CA LEU A 249 2.39 -2.24 -0.66
C LEU A 249 2.51 -3.36 0.36
N ILE A 250 1.83 -3.21 1.49
CA ILE A 250 1.95 -4.14 2.60
C ILE A 250 0.66 -4.93 2.79
N GLY A 251 0.80 -6.22 3.06
CA GLY A 251 -0.30 -7.03 3.54
C GLY A 251 -0.69 -6.69 4.97
N THR A 252 0.31 -6.35 5.81
CA THR A 252 0.15 -5.97 7.22
C THR A 252 1.20 -4.96 7.68
N GLY A 253 0.88 -4.19 8.72
CA GLY A 253 1.74 -3.15 9.30
C GLY A 253 1.40 -1.74 8.84
N SER A 254 2.37 -0.82 8.92
CA SER A 254 2.19 0.60 8.60
C SER A 254 2.71 0.92 7.20
N LEU A 255 1.78 1.29 6.30
CA LEU A 255 2.17 1.71 4.94
C LEU A 255 2.95 3.03 5.00
N SER A 256 2.65 3.91 5.96
CA SER A 256 3.43 5.15 6.16
C SER A 256 4.89 4.86 6.44
N MET A 257 5.19 3.89 7.32
CA MET A 257 6.58 3.55 7.63
C MET A 257 7.30 2.94 6.42
N MET A 258 6.59 2.12 5.63
CA MET A 258 7.11 1.61 4.36
C MET A 258 7.50 2.76 3.42
N LEU A 259 6.65 3.78 3.30
CA LEU A 259 6.91 4.95 2.45
C LEU A 259 8.10 5.77 2.93
N GLU A 260 8.17 6.07 4.22
CA GLU A 260 9.29 6.80 4.81
C GLU A 260 10.60 6.05 4.59
N ALA A 261 10.61 4.72 4.78
CA ALA A 261 11.79 3.90 4.54
C ALA A 261 12.20 3.87 3.06
N GLN A 262 11.26 3.83 2.11
CA GLN A 262 11.55 3.93 0.68
C GLN A 262 12.17 5.30 0.32
N VAL A 263 11.61 6.38 0.85
CA VAL A 263 12.12 7.74 0.62
C VAL A 263 13.51 7.92 1.21
N ASP A 264 13.76 7.38 2.41
CA ASP A 264 15.10 7.40 3.03
C ASP A 264 16.12 6.61 2.21
N TYR A 265 15.75 5.43 1.70
CA TYR A 265 16.58 4.64 0.80
C TYR A 265 16.96 5.42 -0.47
N ILE A 266 15.97 6.00 -1.14
CA ILE A 266 16.18 6.79 -2.37
C ILE A 266 17.06 8.00 -2.06
N THR A 267 16.85 8.66 -0.92
CA THR A 267 17.67 9.79 -0.47
C THR A 267 19.13 9.38 -0.29
N LYS A 268 19.40 8.20 0.29
CA LYS A 268 20.77 7.65 0.41
C LYS A 268 21.40 7.39 -0.97
N CYS A 269 20.65 6.84 -1.93
CA CYS A 269 21.12 6.68 -3.31
C CYS A 269 21.47 8.03 -3.96
N ILE A 270 20.59 9.03 -3.85
CA ILE A 270 20.84 10.37 -4.41
C ILE A 270 22.07 11.03 -3.77
N ARG A 271 22.21 10.93 -2.44
CA ARG A 271 23.40 11.46 -1.73
C ARG A 271 24.68 10.76 -2.17
N LYS A 272 24.63 9.45 -2.41
CA LYS A 272 25.76 8.70 -2.97
C LYS A 272 26.12 9.21 -4.37
N LEU A 273 25.13 9.36 -5.25
CA LEU A 273 25.33 9.88 -6.60
C LEU A 273 26.07 11.22 -6.59
N GLN A 274 25.55 12.18 -5.80
CA GLN A 274 26.10 13.52 -5.68
C GLN A 274 27.49 13.55 -5.03
N ARG A 275 27.70 12.75 -3.98
CA ARG A 275 28.96 12.75 -3.23
C ARG A 275 30.10 12.14 -4.04
N GLU A 276 29.84 11.07 -4.79
CA GLU A 276 30.88 10.24 -5.42
C GLU A 276 31.07 10.52 -6.92
N ASN A 277 30.54 11.64 -7.45
CA ASN A 277 30.59 12.01 -8.86
C ASN A 277 30.08 10.88 -9.77
N ILE A 278 28.98 10.25 -9.37
CA ILE A 278 28.33 9.21 -10.16
C ILE A 278 27.25 9.89 -10.99
N ARG A 279 27.41 9.80 -12.31
CA ARG A 279 26.47 10.32 -13.31
C ARG A 279 25.17 9.52 -13.32
N SER A 280 25.26 8.19 -13.27
CA SER A 280 24.09 7.34 -13.29
C SER A 280 24.23 6.09 -12.43
N MET A 281 23.12 5.67 -11.84
CA MET A 281 22.97 4.45 -11.05
C MET A 281 21.73 3.69 -11.53
N GLU A 282 21.87 2.39 -11.76
CA GLU A 282 20.75 1.51 -12.05
C GLU A 282 20.93 0.15 -11.37
N PRO A 283 19.84 -0.54 -10.98
CA PRO A 283 19.97 -1.87 -10.42
C PRO A 283 20.47 -2.85 -11.49
N ASN A 284 21.36 -3.76 -11.08
CA ASN A 284 21.80 -4.84 -11.94
C ASN A 284 20.60 -5.73 -12.35
N ALA A 285 20.50 -6.07 -13.63
CA ALA A 285 19.41 -6.87 -14.18
C ALA A 285 19.27 -8.25 -13.50
N GLU A 286 20.38 -8.87 -13.10
CA GLU A 286 20.40 -10.13 -12.35
C GLU A 286 19.72 -9.96 -11.00
N ARG A 287 20.03 -8.88 -10.27
CA ARG A 287 19.42 -8.58 -8.96
C ARG A 287 17.93 -8.28 -9.06
N VAL A 288 17.48 -7.62 -10.14
CA VAL A 288 16.05 -7.47 -10.46
C VAL A 288 15.39 -8.85 -10.66
N SER A 289 16.06 -9.76 -11.38
CA SER A 289 15.55 -11.12 -11.61
C SER A 289 15.51 -11.95 -10.32
N GLU A 290 16.55 -11.89 -9.50
CA GLU A 290 16.62 -12.60 -8.22
C GLU A 290 15.57 -12.10 -7.22
N PHE A 291 15.32 -10.79 -7.16
CA PHE A 291 14.23 -10.24 -6.34
C PHE A 291 12.86 -10.69 -6.86
N SER A 292 12.68 -10.72 -8.18
CA SER A 292 11.49 -11.28 -8.83
C SER A 292 11.26 -12.75 -8.45
N ASP A 293 12.30 -13.57 -8.42
CA ASP A 293 12.22 -14.97 -7.98
C ASP A 293 11.93 -15.10 -6.49
N TYR A 294 12.53 -14.23 -5.66
CA TYR A 294 12.28 -14.16 -4.22
C TYR A 294 10.79 -13.89 -3.93
N ILE A 295 10.18 -12.93 -4.64
CA ILE A 295 8.74 -12.63 -4.59
C ILE A 295 7.93 -13.90 -4.83
N ASP A 296 8.21 -14.62 -5.93
CA ASP A 296 7.44 -15.80 -6.31
C ASP A 296 7.60 -16.94 -5.30
N ARG A 297 8.80 -17.13 -4.74
CA ARG A 297 9.06 -18.13 -3.68
C ARG A 297 8.34 -17.79 -2.38
N TYR A 298 8.34 -16.51 -1.98
CA TYR A 298 7.66 -16.05 -0.76
C TYR A 298 6.16 -16.31 -0.86
N PHE A 299 5.52 -15.79 -1.91
CA PHE A 299 4.05 -15.82 -2.01
C PHE A 299 3.45 -17.21 -2.22
N LYS A 300 4.23 -18.20 -2.72
CA LYS A 300 3.81 -19.62 -2.80
C LYS A 300 3.31 -20.18 -1.47
N LYS A 301 3.82 -19.69 -0.35
CA LYS A 301 3.50 -20.20 0.99
C LYS A 301 2.42 -19.37 1.72
N THR A 302 1.82 -18.40 1.04
CA THR A 302 0.95 -17.39 1.66
C THR A 302 -0.52 -17.53 1.29
N VAL A 303 -1.40 -16.93 2.11
CA VAL A 303 -2.84 -16.88 1.82
C VAL A 303 -3.20 -16.00 0.62
N TYR A 304 -2.29 -15.13 0.16
CA TYR A 304 -2.56 -14.20 -0.96
C TYR A 304 -2.80 -14.91 -2.30
N LYS A 305 -2.47 -16.20 -2.41
CA LYS A 305 -2.74 -17.04 -3.59
C LYS A 305 -3.86 -18.08 -3.36
N ASN A 306 -4.59 -18.04 -2.25
CA ASN A 306 -5.67 -18.98 -1.94
C ASN A 306 -7.00 -18.60 -2.61
N GLY A 307 -7.00 -18.52 -3.94
CA GLY A 307 -8.22 -18.46 -4.76
C GLY A 307 -9.09 -17.21 -4.61
N CYS A 308 -8.65 -16.16 -3.89
CA CYS A 308 -9.37 -14.90 -3.87
C CYS A 308 -8.98 -14.03 -5.08
N ARG A 309 -9.97 -13.44 -5.73
CA ARG A 309 -9.73 -12.33 -6.67
C ARG A 309 -9.21 -11.14 -5.89
N SER A 310 -8.07 -10.55 -6.21
CA SER A 310 -7.54 -9.41 -5.47
C SER A 310 -6.71 -8.54 -6.37
N TRP A 311 -6.78 -7.22 -6.22
CA TRP A 311 -5.90 -6.30 -6.96
C TRP A 311 -4.41 -6.54 -6.67
N TYR A 312 -4.08 -7.32 -5.63
CA TYR A 312 -2.71 -7.79 -5.38
C TYR A 312 -2.14 -8.65 -6.50
N LEU A 313 -3.00 -9.32 -7.28
CA LEU A 313 -2.61 -10.28 -8.29
C LEU A 313 -2.51 -9.61 -9.68
N SER A 314 -1.71 -10.21 -10.57
CA SER A 314 -1.65 -9.84 -11.99
C SER A 314 -3.00 -10.03 -12.70
N ASP A 315 -3.07 -9.62 -13.97
CA ASP A 315 -4.22 -9.87 -14.85
C ASP A 315 -5.56 -9.40 -14.27
N GLY A 316 -5.61 -8.16 -13.76
CA GLY A 316 -6.83 -7.58 -13.18
C GLY A 316 -7.29 -8.27 -11.88
N GLY A 317 -6.37 -8.97 -11.23
CA GLY A 317 -6.57 -9.56 -9.92
C GLY A 317 -6.94 -11.05 -9.90
N THR A 318 -6.78 -11.73 -11.04
CA THR A 318 -7.00 -13.19 -11.17
C THR A 318 -5.76 -13.95 -11.63
N GLY A 319 -4.68 -13.23 -11.93
CA GLY A 319 -3.46 -13.78 -12.47
C GLY A 319 -2.62 -14.56 -11.45
N PRO A 320 -1.61 -15.30 -11.93
CA PRO A 320 -0.87 -16.24 -11.09
C PRO A 320 0.17 -15.58 -10.17
N ARG A 321 0.43 -14.27 -10.31
CA ARG A 321 1.54 -13.59 -9.63
C ARG A 321 1.04 -12.49 -8.69
N VAL A 322 1.63 -12.40 -7.50
CA VAL A 322 1.41 -11.26 -6.59
C VAL A 322 2.34 -10.12 -7.01
N ILE A 323 1.74 -9.00 -7.41
CA ILE A 323 2.45 -7.81 -7.92
C ILE A 323 2.23 -6.57 -7.04
N GLY A 324 1.21 -6.58 -6.17
CA GLY A 324 0.90 -5.44 -5.31
C GLY A 324 1.75 -5.41 -4.03
N LEU A 325 2.07 -6.58 -3.48
CA LEU A 325 2.56 -6.69 -2.10
C LEU A 325 4.06 -6.95 -2.00
N TRP A 326 4.67 -6.39 -0.96
CA TRP A 326 6.02 -6.67 -0.50
C TRP A 326 6.13 -8.13 -0.04
N PRO A 327 7.15 -8.88 -0.48
CA PRO A 327 7.35 -10.28 -0.12
C PRO A 327 7.91 -10.43 1.30
N GLY A 328 7.21 -9.90 2.30
CA GLY A 328 7.65 -9.90 3.69
C GLY A 328 6.74 -9.09 4.61
N SER A 329 7.15 -8.92 5.86
CA SER A 329 6.48 -8.00 6.79
C SER A 329 6.94 -6.55 6.56
N CYS A 330 6.16 -5.58 7.07
CA CYS A 330 6.56 -4.18 7.07
C CYS A 330 7.90 -3.95 7.81
N LEU A 331 8.13 -4.65 8.93
CA LEU A 331 9.40 -4.57 9.66
C LEU A 331 10.58 -5.13 8.87
N HIS A 332 10.38 -6.23 8.16
CA HIS A 332 11.39 -6.77 7.25
C HIS A 332 11.74 -5.74 6.18
N ALA A 333 10.75 -5.12 5.53
CA ALA A 333 10.99 -4.12 4.51
C ALA A 333 11.78 -2.91 5.04
N ILE A 334 11.40 -2.38 6.20
CA ILE A 334 12.08 -1.23 6.82
C ILE A 334 13.55 -1.58 7.11
N GLU A 335 13.82 -2.79 7.60
CA GLU A 335 15.21 -3.22 7.84
C GLU A 335 15.96 -3.45 6.53
N THR A 336 15.34 -4.07 5.52
CA THR A 336 15.92 -4.21 4.17
C THR A 336 16.30 -2.86 3.57
N PHE A 337 15.47 -1.83 3.77
CA PHE A 337 15.72 -0.50 3.22
C PHE A 337 16.69 0.34 4.07
N ARG A 338 17.08 -0.13 5.27
CA ARG A 338 17.95 0.64 6.15
C ARG A 338 19.33 0.88 5.53
N SER A 339 19.88 -0.14 4.87
CA SER A 339 21.23 -0.10 4.31
C SER A 339 21.20 -0.57 2.85
N PRO A 340 21.29 0.36 1.88
CA PRO A 340 21.43 -0.01 0.48
C PRO A 340 22.63 -0.93 0.26
N ARG A 341 22.42 -2.03 -0.48
CA ARG A 341 23.48 -2.91 -0.95
C ARG A 341 24.12 -2.27 -2.18
N TRP A 342 25.16 -1.48 -1.95
CA TRP A 342 25.79 -0.70 -3.02
C TRP A 342 26.36 -1.54 -4.15
N GLU A 343 26.66 -2.82 -3.89
CA GLU A 343 27.13 -3.80 -4.85
C GLU A 343 26.05 -4.33 -5.82
N ASP A 344 24.77 -4.07 -5.55
CA ASP A 344 23.66 -4.51 -6.42
C ASP A 344 23.42 -3.59 -7.63
N TYR A 345 24.26 -2.56 -7.79
CA TYR A 345 24.08 -1.48 -8.75
C TYR A 345 25.22 -1.41 -9.76
N ASN A 346 24.85 -1.03 -10.99
CA ASN A 346 25.77 -0.56 -12.00
C ASN A 346 25.88 0.97 -11.88
N TYR A 347 27.11 1.49 -11.98
CA TYR A 347 27.40 2.91 -11.87
C TYR A 347 28.12 3.42 -13.12
N GLU A 348 27.68 4.57 -13.63
CA GLU A 348 28.43 5.38 -14.59
C GLU A 348 28.99 6.60 -13.86
N TYR A 349 30.30 6.78 -13.88
CA TYR A 349 30.96 7.92 -13.24
C TYR A 349 31.08 9.11 -14.21
N GLU A 350 31.10 10.32 -13.66
CA GLU A 350 31.36 11.53 -14.43
C GLU A 350 32.79 11.54 -15.00
N LYS A 351 32.92 12.26 -16.12
CA LYS A 351 34.19 12.53 -16.79
C LYS A 351 34.44 14.03 -16.77
N ASP A 352 35.70 14.43 -16.73
CA ASP A 352 36.08 15.83 -16.82
C ASP A 352 35.78 16.42 -18.21
N GLU A 353 36.00 17.72 -18.38
CA GLU A 353 35.76 18.44 -19.64
C GLU A 353 36.59 17.88 -20.81
N GLN A 354 37.69 17.19 -20.53
CA GLN A 354 38.55 16.55 -21.53
C GLN A 354 38.16 15.08 -21.77
N GLY A 355 37.09 14.60 -21.14
CA GLY A 355 36.57 13.24 -21.26
C GLY A 355 37.37 12.19 -20.49
N LYS A 356 38.28 12.58 -19.60
CA LYS A 356 39.04 11.68 -18.73
C LYS A 356 38.22 11.38 -17.47
N ALA A 357 38.39 10.15 -16.96
CA ALA A 357 37.70 9.72 -15.75
C ALA A 357 38.10 10.59 -14.56
N ILE A 358 37.10 11.14 -13.86
CA ILE A 358 37.32 11.79 -12.58
C ILE A 358 37.75 10.73 -11.57
N SER A 359 38.71 11.06 -10.70
CA SER A 359 39.14 10.16 -9.64
C SER A 359 37.95 9.75 -8.77
N HIS A 360 37.79 8.46 -8.50
CA HIS A 360 36.76 7.97 -7.56
C HIS A 360 36.99 8.45 -6.12
N LEU A 361 38.14 9.07 -5.82
CA LEU A 361 38.45 9.69 -4.54
C LEU A 361 38.15 11.20 -4.51
N ALA A 362 37.62 11.78 -5.59
CA ALA A 362 37.30 13.21 -5.68
C ALA A 362 36.26 13.66 -4.63
N TRP A 363 35.47 12.74 -4.07
CA TRP A 363 34.56 13.01 -2.97
C TRP A 363 35.25 13.49 -1.68
N LEU A 364 36.56 13.27 -1.53
CA LEU A 364 37.37 13.82 -0.43
C LEU A 364 37.49 15.35 -0.51
N GLY A 365 37.13 15.95 -1.64
CA GLY A 365 37.23 17.39 -1.87
C GLY A 365 38.66 17.89 -1.75
N GLU A 366 38.82 19.07 -1.16
CA GLU A 366 40.10 19.75 -0.97
C GLU A 366 40.75 19.47 0.40
N GLY A 367 40.23 18.50 1.16
CA GLY A 367 40.77 18.11 2.46
C GLY A 367 40.33 18.97 3.65
N TYR A 368 39.46 19.95 3.43
CA TYR A 368 38.81 20.75 4.49
C TYR A 368 37.31 20.46 4.55
N THR A 369 36.74 20.48 5.75
CA THR A 369 35.29 20.46 5.92
C THR A 369 34.69 21.83 5.58
N HIS A 370 33.41 21.87 5.20
CA HIS A 370 32.68 23.12 4.99
C HIS A 370 32.74 24.05 6.22
N THR A 371 32.62 23.48 7.43
CA THR A 371 32.75 24.19 8.71
C THR A 371 34.09 24.87 8.86
N GLN A 372 35.20 24.21 8.48
CA GLN A 372 36.54 24.79 8.50
C GLN A 372 36.71 25.90 7.45
N ALA A 373 36.24 25.67 6.22
CA ALA A 373 36.41 26.61 5.12
C ALA A 373 35.60 27.90 5.27
N HIS A 374 34.40 27.82 5.87
CA HIS A 374 33.46 28.94 5.95
C HIS A 374 33.24 29.48 7.37
N GLY A 375 33.89 28.90 8.38
CA GLY A 375 33.72 29.30 9.78
C GLY A 375 32.30 29.08 10.31
N THR A 376 31.56 28.11 9.76
CA THR A 376 30.16 27.84 10.09
C THR A 376 30.04 26.63 11.02
N GLY A 377 29.78 26.83 12.32
CA GLY A 377 29.54 25.76 13.29
C GLY A 377 30.71 25.51 14.25
N ASP A 378 30.60 24.46 15.07
CA ASP A 378 31.63 24.10 16.06
C ASP A 378 32.63 23.07 15.49
N LEU A 379 33.90 23.45 15.45
CA LEU A 379 35.00 22.57 15.02
C LEU A 379 35.33 21.47 16.04
N ALA A 380 34.87 21.62 17.29
CA ALA A 380 35.05 20.69 18.39
C ALA A 380 33.76 19.92 18.73
N PHE A 381 32.78 19.84 17.81
CA PHE A 381 31.48 19.18 18.03
C PHE A 381 31.60 17.76 18.62
N TYR A 382 32.67 17.04 18.30
CA TYR A 382 32.92 15.68 18.79
C TYR A 382 33.22 15.61 20.31
N LEU A 383 33.41 16.74 20.99
CA LEU A 383 33.51 16.81 22.45
C LEU A 383 32.13 16.90 23.13
N GLU A 384 31.08 17.22 22.39
CA GLU A 384 29.74 17.34 22.96
C GLU A 384 29.21 15.97 23.43
N PRO A 385 28.50 15.90 24.58
CA PRO A 385 28.02 14.64 25.13
C PRO A 385 27.15 13.80 24.17
N GLU A 386 26.44 14.44 23.25
CA GLU A 386 25.56 13.77 22.27
C GLU A 386 26.32 13.02 21.16
N TYR A 387 27.60 13.34 20.92
CA TYR A 387 28.47 12.65 19.95
C TYR A 387 29.46 11.68 20.62
N ASN A 388 29.51 11.68 21.95
CA ASN A 388 30.32 10.74 22.72
C ASN A 388 29.56 9.43 22.94
N ASP A 389 29.92 8.40 22.17
CA ASP A 389 29.36 7.06 22.37
C ASP A 389 30.02 6.41 23.59
N VAL A 390 29.31 6.37 24.72
CA VAL A 390 29.78 5.73 25.95
C VAL A 390 29.41 4.26 25.90
N PRO A 391 30.38 3.33 25.73
CA PRO A 391 30.07 1.91 25.65
C PRO A 391 29.39 1.45 26.94
N ALA A 392 28.23 0.81 26.80
CA ALA A 392 27.52 0.29 27.96
C ALA A 392 28.29 -0.88 28.58
N ALA A 393 28.74 -0.70 29.82
CA ALA A 393 29.29 -1.78 30.61
C ALA A 393 28.15 -2.64 31.21
N PRO A 394 28.33 -3.96 31.40
CA PRO A 394 29.44 -4.80 30.93
C PRO A 394 29.24 -5.40 29.53
N PHE A 395 28.07 -5.20 28.91
CA PHE A 395 27.68 -5.79 27.62
C PHE A 395 27.26 -4.68 26.64
N PRO A 396 28.17 -4.14 25.83
CA PRO A 396 27.90 -3.09 24.85
C PRO A 396 26.80 -3.46 23.83
N GLU A 397 26.62 -4.76 23.59
CA GLU A 397 25.57 -5.32 22.74
C GLU A 397 24.16 -5.26 23.36
N LYS A 398 24.05 -5.06 24.68
CA LYS A 398 22.78 -4.97 25.42
C LYS A 398 22.29 -3.55 25.61
N ILE A 399 22.64 -2.63 24.70
CA ILE A 399 22.03 -1.30 24.71
C ILE A 399 20.62 -1.37 24.12
N ARG A 400 19.70 -0.65 24.75
CA ARG A 400 18.28 -0.57 24.37
C ARG A 400 18.07 -0.29 22.88
N MET A 401 18.96 0.46 22.24
CA MET A 401 18.87 0.73 20.80
C MET A 401 18.91 -0.55 19.95
N TYR A 402 19.76 -1.52 20.30
CA TYR A 402 19.88 -2.78 19.57
C TYR A 402 18.75 -3.77 19.91
N GLU A 403 18.22 -3.72 21.13
CA GLU A 403 17.07 -4.56 21.52
C GLU A 403 15.74 -4.10 20.90
N LEU A 404 15.59 -2.80 20.64
CA LEU A 404 14.34 -2.23 20.11
C LEU A 404 14.17 -2.43 18.61
N ARG A 405 15.24 -2.65 17.84
CA ARG A 405 15.17 -2.68 16.38
C ARG A 405 15.05 -4.11 15.85
N PRO A 406 14.19 -4.33 14.82
CA PRO A 406 14.17 -5.60 14.11
C PRO A 406 15.50 -5.83 13.38
N TYR A 407 15.96 -7.07 13.33
CA TYR A 407 17.12 -7.49 12.54
C TYR A 407 16.67 -8.49 11.46
N SER A 408 17.20 -8.35 10.25
CA SER A 408 17.01 -9.30 9.15
C SER A 408 18.39 -9.72 8.64
N TYR A 409 18.56 -11.02 8.39
CA TYR A 409 19.76 -11.56 7.73
C TYR A 409 19.82 -11.20 6.26
#